data_AF-A0A183U2G1-F1
#
_entry.id   AF-A0A183U2G1-F1
#
_cell.length_a   1.000
_cell.length_b   1.000
_cell.length_c   1.000
_cell.angle_alpha   90.00
_cell.angle_beta   90.00
_cell.angle_gamma   90.00
#
_symmetry.space_group_name_H-M   'P 1'
#
loop_
_entity.id
_entity.type
_entity.pdbx_description
1 polymer ?
#
loop_
_entity_poly.entity_id
_entity_poly.type
_entity_poly.pdbx_seq_one_letter_code
_entity_poly.pdbx_strand_id
1 'polypeptide(L)'
;LKKAIECYKSCLESIVSQLFMVINQSVVLSSGPFFLLSLSQSRLRNRSSRPLIIAVPMSGENSGWCLVTGVMPFGTEYVDYNHKSFIGRAFERVIERTASSTAKRDAFDSTVIMLRVEEKSRFFDGLQAIMEIA
;
A
#
# COMPACT_ATOMS: atom_id res chain seq x y z
N LEU A 1 24.61 -12.07 -16.23
CA LEU A 1 24.82 -12.01 -14.76
C LEU A 1 25.37 -10.66 -14.30
N LYS A 2 26.56 -10.21 -14.75
CA LYS A 2 27.16 -8.93 -14.31
C LYS A 2 26.22 -7.71 -14.42
N LYS A 3 25.59 -7.50 -15.58
CA LYS A 3 24.60 -6.44 -15.79
C LYS A 3 23.41 -6.52 -14.83
N ALA A 4 22.94 -7.71 -14.50
CA ALA A 4 21.83 -7.90 -13.55
C ALA A 4 22.22 -7.51 -12.12
N ILE A 5 23.46 -7.81 -11.71
CA ILE A 5 24.01 -7.41 -10.41
C ILE A 5 24.15 -5.88 -10.34
N GLU A 6 24.62 -5.25 -11.40
CA GLU A 6 24.71 -3.78 -11.49
C GLU A 6 23.32 -3.12 -11.41
N CYS A 7 22.33 -3.65 -12.14
CA CYS A 7 20.94 -3.20 -12.04
C CYS A 7 20.37 -3.38 -10.62
N TYR A 8 20.63 -4.53 -9.98
CA TYR A 8 20.18 -4.80 -8.62
C TYR A 8 20.77 -3.81 -7.61
N LYS A 9 22.08 -3.52 -7.71
CA LYS A 9 22.74 -2.52 -6.88
C LYS A 9 22.12 -1.13 -7.03
N SER A 10 21.94 -0.69 -8.28
CA SER A 10 21.32 0.63 -8.56
C SER A 10 19.88 0.71 -8.03
N CYS A 11 19.11 -0.38 -8.13
CA CYS A 11 17.77 -0.48 -7.56
C CYS A 11 17.78 -0.32 -6.03
N LEU A 12 18.67 -1.03 -5.33
CA LEU A 12 18.81 -0.92 -3.88
C LEU A 12 19.17 0.51 -3.44
N GLU A 13 20.12 1.15 -4.13
CA GLU A 13 20.50 2.54 -3.84
C GLU A 13 19.32 3.51 -4.05
N SER A 14 18.52 3.29 -5.09
CA SER A 14 17.30 4.07 -5.34
C SER A 14 16.26 3.88 -4.24
N ILE A 15 15.97 2.64 -3.85
CA ILE A 15 15.02 2.31 -2.78
C ILE A 15 15.45 2.94 -1.46
N VAL A 16 16.72 2.81 -1.07
CA VAL A 16 17.25 3.39 0.17
C VAL A 16 17.15 4.92 0.15
N SER A 17 17.45 5.55 -0.98
CA SER A 17 17.34 7.01 -1.14
C SER A 17 15.89 7.48 -1.00
N GLN A 18 14.95 6.77 -1.62
CA GLN A 18 13.51 7.07 -1.49
C GLN A 18 13.00 6.86 -0.06
N LEU A 19 13.43 5.78 0.61
CA LEU A 19 13.10 5.53 2.02
C LEU A 19 13.65 6.64 2.92
N PHE A 20 14.90 7.08 2.70
CA PHE A 20 15.50 8.17 3.45
C PHE A 20 14.70 9.47 3.28
N MET A 21 14.27 9.79 2.05
CA MET A 21 13.37 10.93 1.81
C MET A 21 12.05 10.78 2.58
N VAL A 22 11.40 9.62 2.47
CA VAL A 22 10.13 9.31 3.14
C VAL A 22 10.23 9.45 4.66
N ILE A 23 11.28 8.92 5.27
CA ILE A 23 11.50 8.94 6.72
C ILE A 23 11.77 10.36 7.19
N ASN A 24 12.69 11.09 6.53
CA ASN A 24 13.09 12.43 6.97
C ASN A 24 12.00 13.48 6.75
N GLN A 25 11.22 13.34 5.68
CA GLN A 25 10.11 14.25 5.40
C GLN A 25 8.84 13.88 6.21
N SER A 26 8.94 12.89 7.12
CA SER A 26 7.82 12.40 7.94
C SER A 26 6.62 11.98 7.08
N VAL A 27 6.79 11.31 5.94
CA VAL A 27 5.75 11.16 4.90
C VAL A 27 4.71 10.06 5.23
N VAL A 28 4.67 9.59 6.46
CA VAL A 28 3.76 8.51 6.87
C VAL A 28 2.61 9.11 7.64
N LEU A 29 1.42 9.12 7.05
CA LEU A 29 0.19 9.58 7.69
C LEU A 29 -0.43 8.45 8.53
N SER A 30 -0.82 8.74 9.77
CA SER A 30 -1.69 7.83 10.53
C SER A 30 -3.14 8.10 10.14
N SER A 31 -3.80 7.11 9.51
CA SER A 31 -5.21 7.22 9.10
C SER A 31 -6.16 6.52 10.07
N GLY A 32 -5.77 6.34 11.34
CA GLY A 32 -6.52 5.51 12.29
C GLY A 32 -5.98 4.07 12.32
N PRO A 33 -6.62 3.10 11.65
CA PRO A 33 -6.26 1.67 11.77
C PRO A 33 -5.02 1.26 10.96
N PHE A 34 -4.59 2.06 9.97
CA PHE A 34 -3.36 1.83 9.21
C PHE A 34 -2.49 3.07 9.09
N PHE A 35 -1.23 2.84 8.75
CA PHE A 35 -0.36 3.88 8.25
C PHE A 35 -0.51 3.97 6.74
N LEU A 36 -0.85 5.15 6.25
CA LEU A 36 -0.84 5.47 4.84
C LEU A 36 0.50 6.11 4.51
N LEU A 37 1.30 5.43 3.69
CA LEU A 37 2.36 6.10 2.96
C LEU A 37 1.74 6.76 1.72
N SER A 38 1.14 7.92 1.94
CA SER A 38 0.82 8.92 0.90
C SER A 38 1.86 10.01 1.05
N LEU A 39 2.31 10.63 -0.04
CA LEU A 39 3.41 11.61 -0.10
C LEU A 39 3.19 12.92 0.71
N SER A 40 2.70 12.87 1.95
CA SER A 40 2.37 13.99 2.84
C SER A 40 2.58 13.63 4.33
N GLN A 41 2.80 14.65 5.17
CA GLN A 41 3.53 14.60 6.44
C GLN A 41 2.75 14.09 7.69
N SER A 42 3.27 13.14 8.49
CA SER A 42 3.08 13.03 9.95
C SER A 42 4.21 12.25 10.71
N ARG A 43 4.46 12.62 11.98
CA ARG A 43 5.39 11.95 12.93
C ARG A 43 4.58 11.24 14.02
N LEU A 44 4.62 9.90 14.12
CA LEU A 44 3.97 9.18 15.23
C LEU A 44 4.72 7.93 15.69
N ARG A 45 4.75 7.78 17.03
CA ARG A 45 5.47 6.81 17.88
C ARG A 45 4.47 5.72 18.32
N ASN A 46 4.69 4.49 17.85
CA ASN A 46 4.06 3.19 18.20
C ASN A 46 3.44 2.48 16.96
N ARG A 47 4.26 1.70 16.24
CA ARG A 47 3.95 1.16 14.89
C ARG A 47 3.95 -0.38 14.74
N SER A 48 4.25 -1.14 15.79
CA SER A 48 4.50 -2.58 15.65
C SER A 48 3.27 -3.44 15.39
N SER A 49 2.05 -2.89 15.50
CA SER A 49 0.80 -3.66 15.41
C SER A 49 -0.13 -3.28 14.25
N ARG A 50 0.23 -2.30 13.40
CA ARG A 50 -0.67 -1.80 12.34
C ARG A 50 -0.13 -2.08 10.94
N PRO A 51 -0.97 -2.51 9.98
CA PRO A 51 -0.55 -2.72 8.62
C PRO A 51 -0.11 -1.40 7.96
N LEU A 52 0.82 -1.53 7.03
CA LEU A 52 1.33 -0.44 6.19
C LEU A 52 0.65 -0.51 4.83
N ILE A 53 -0.04 0.55 4.42
CA ILE A 53 -0.62 0.67 3.07
C ILE A 53 0.17 1.71 2.28
N ILE A 54 0.56 1.35 1.06
CA ILE A 54 1.40 2.14 0.17
C ILE A 54 0.63 2.41 -1.11
N ALA A 55 0.61 3.67 -1.55
CA ALA A 55 0.03 4.09 -2.81
C ALA A 55 1.08 4.78 -3.67
N VAL A 56 1.38 4.22 -4.85
CA VAL A 56 2.38 4.72 -5.78
C VAL A 56 1.68 5.16 -7.07
N PRO A 57 1.73 6.45 -7.45
CA PRO A 57 1.20 6.88 -8.74
C PRO A 57 2.03 6.28 -9.88
N MET A 58 1.35 5.79 -10.92
CA MET A 58 2.00 5.22 -12.09
C MET A 58 2.32 6.30 -13.13
N SER A 59 3.35 6.06 -13.94
CA SER A 59 3.79 6.94 -15.03
C SER A 59 3.68 6.24 -16.39
N GLY A 60 3.89 6.99 -17.48
CA GLY A 60 3.82 6.47 -18.84
C GLY A 60 2.41 6.04 -19.25
N GLU A 61 2.29 4.85 -19.84
CA GLU A 61 1.01 4.30 -20.33
C GLU A 61 -0.04 4.10 -19.22
N ASN A 62 0.42 3.94 -17.98
CA ASN A 62 -0.44 3.80 -16.80
C ASN A 62 -0.68 5.14 -16.08
N SER A 63 -0.39 6.28 -16.70
CA SER A 63 -0.73 7.59 -16.14
C SER A 63 -2.23 7.67 -15.77
N GLY A 64 -2.53 8.29 -14.64
CA GLY A 64 -3.88 8.33 -14.06
C GLY A 64 -4.28 7.08 -13.25
N TRP A 65 -3.39 6.10 -13.13
CA TRP A 65 -3.52 4.97 -12.21
C TRP A 65 -2.56 5.08 -11.04
N CYS A 66 -2.92 4.44 -9.93
CA CYS A 66 -2.11 4.30 -8.74
C CYS A 66 -2.05 2.82 -8.37
N LEU A 67 -0.83 2.29 -8.18
CA LEU A 67 -0.63 0.99 -7.57
C LEU A 67 -0.82 1.13 -6.07
N VAL A 68 -1.74 0.35 -5.50
CA VAL A 68 -1.97 0.29 -4.06
C VAL A 68 -1.59 -1.09 -3.57
N THR A 69 -0.73 -1.14 -2.55
CA THR A 69 -0.31 -2.39 -1.91
C THR A 69 -0.31 -2.27 -0.40
N GLY A 70 -0.41 -3.39 0.31
CA GLY A 70 -0.33 -3.41 1.77
C GLY A 70 0.57 -4.50 2.32
N VAL A 71 1.20 -4.21 3.45
CA VAL A 71 2.13 -5.08 4.16
C VAL A 71 1.69 -5.20 5.61
N MET A 72 1.57 -6.45 6.08
CA MET A 72 1.25 -6.74 7.48
C MET A 72 2.43 -6.40 8.41
N PRO A 73 2.17 -6.09 9.70
CA PRO A 73 3.24 -5.94 10.68
C PRO A 73 4.17 -7.15 10.75
N PHE A 74 5.41 -6.90 11.14
CA PHE A 74 6.37 -7.96 11.44
C PHE A 74 5.86 -8.83 12.59
N GLY A 75 5.92 -10.15 12.43
CA GLY A 75 5.42 -11.10 13.44
C GLY A 75 3.91 -11.32 13.42
N THR A 76 3.21 -10.90 12.36
CA THR A 76 1.79 -11.27 12.16
C THR A 76 1.66 -12.79 12.06
N GLU A 77 0.92 -13.39 13.00
CA GLU A 77 0.49 -14.79 12.90
C GLU A 77 -0.71 -14.87 11.96
N TYR A 78 -0.54 -15.51 10.81
CA TYR A 78 -1.63 -15.73 9.87
C TYR A 78 -2.52 -16.85 10.38
N VAL A 79 -3.80 -16.54 10.58
CA VAL A 79 -4.79 -17.46 11.15
C VAL A 79 -5.15 -18.60 10.18
N ASP A 80 -4.87 -18.45 8.88
CA ASP A 80 -5.13 -19.47 7.86
C ASP A 80 -3.87 -20.04 7.20
N TYR A 81 -3.94 -21.31 6.78
CA TYR A 81 -2.89 -22.01 6.01
C TYR A 81 -2.62 -21.38 4.63
N ASN A 82 -3.51 -20.50 4.18
CA ASN A 82 -3.36 -19.79 2.92
C ASN A 82 -2.54 -18.50 3.07
N HIS A 83 -2.08 -18.17 4.28
CA HIS A 83 -1.35 -16.94 4.61
C HIS A 83 -2.03 -15.67 4.06
N LYS A 84 -3.38 -15.67 3.97
CA LYS A 84 -4.11 -14.55 3.39
C LYS A 84 -4.15 -13.41 4.40
N SER A 85 -3.51 -12.30 4.05
CA SER A 85 -3.62 -11.05 4.80
C SER A 85 -5.08 -10.55 4.81
N PHE A 86 -5.53 -10.02 5.95
CA PHE A 86 -6.86 -9.39 6.03
C PHE A 86 -6.93 -8.13 5.15
N ILE A 87 -5.78 -7.55 4.76
CA ILE A 87 -5.69 -6.39 3.86
C ILE A 87 -6.34 -6.72 2.52
N GLY A 88 -6.07 -7.88 1.93
CA GLY A 88 -6.64 -8.27 0.64
C GLY A 88 -8.17 -8.35 0.71
N ARG A 89 -8.70 -8.98 1.77
CA ARG A 89 -10.16 -9.01 2.03
C ARG A 89 -10.75 -7.63 2.27
N ALA A 90 -10.01 -6.74 2.94
CA ALA A 90 -10.45 -5.36 3.14
C ALA A 90 -10.51 -4.61 1.80
N PHE A 91 -9.50 -4.75 0.94
CA PHE A 91 -9.48 -4.16 -0.40
C PHE A 91 -10.66 -4.65 -1.24
N GLU A 92 -10.91 -5.96 -1.25
CA GLU A 92 -12.06 -6.56 -1.95
C GLU A 92 -13.39 -5.95 -1.49
N ARG A 93 -13.62 -5.89 -0.17
CA ARG A 93 -14.84 -5.31 0.41
C ARG A 93 -15.00 -3.82 0.09
N VAL A 94 -13.91 -3.04 0.09
CA VAL A 94 -13.97 -1.62 -0.30
C VAL A 94 -14.38 -1.52 -1.77
N ILE A 95 -13.73 -2.28 -2.66
CA ILE A 95 -13.96 -2.23 -4.11
C ILE A 95 -15.40 -2.64 -4.43
N GLU A 96 -15.91 -3.71 -3.83
CA GLU A 96 -17.30 -4.15 -3.99
C GLU A 96 -18.32 -3.09 -3.56
N ARG A 97 -17.99 -2.29 -2.54
CA ARG A 97 -18.88 -1.25 -2.00
C ARG A 97 -18.77 0.11 -2.72
N THR A 98 -17.62 0.43 -3.29
CA THR A 98 -17.31 1.81 -3.70
C THR A 98 -16.84 1.99 -5.14
N ALA A 99 -16.29 0.95 -5.77
CA ALA A 99 -15.38 1.13 -6.91
C ALA A 99 -15.34 -0.05 -7.90
N SER A 100 -16.45 -0.77 -8.08
CA SER A 100 -16.47 -2.03 -8.85
C SER A 100 -16.00 -1.90 -10.31
N SER A 101 -15.97 -0.71 -10.91
CA SER A 101 -15.52 -0.48 -12.29
C SER A 101 -14.19 0.30 -12.41
N THR A 102 -13.57 0.70 -11.31
CA THR A 102 -12.43 1.65 -11.30
C THR A 102 -11.17 1.12 -10.62
N ALA A 103 -11.22 -0.10 -10.08
CA ALA A 103 -10.08 -0.84 -9.56
C ALA A 103 -9.80 -2.09 -10.42
N LYS A 104 -8.53 -2.33 -10.76
CA LYS A 104 -8.06 -3.56 -11.41
C LYS A 104 -7.39 -4.47 -10.38
N ARG A 105 -7.73 -5.76 -10.43
CA ARG A 105 -7.23 -6.81 -9.53
C ARG A 105 -6.52 -7.91 -10.33
N ASP A 106 -5.63 -7.49 -11.23
CA ASP A 106 -4.95 -8.40 -12.15
C ASP A 106 -3.72 -9.07 -11.51
N ALA A 107 -3.33 -8.62 -10.32
CA ALA A 107 -2.25 -9.24 -9.55
C ALA A 107 -2.71 -10.54 -8.90
N PHE A 108 -1.83 -11.54 -8.87
CA PHE A 108 -2.08 -12.77 -8.11
C PHE A 108 -2.17 -12.51 -6.60
N ASP A 109 -1.39 -11.54 -6.12
CA ASP A 109 -1.44 -11.11 -4.72
C ASP A 109 -2.64 -10.19 -4.48
N SER A 110 -3.59 -10.68 -3.67
CA SER A 110 -4.80 -9.96 -3.26
C SER A 110 -4.54 -8.63 -2.53
N THR A 111 -3.34 -8.42 -1.99
CA THR A 111 -2.97 -7.13 -1.36
C THR A 111 -2.50 -6.11 -2.37
N VAL A 112 -2.50 -6.41 -3.68
CA VAL A 112 -2.03 -5.51 -4.74
C VAL A 112 -3.16 -5.21 -5.72
N ILE A 113 -3.48 -3.93 -5.87
CA ILE A 113 -4.51 -3.46 -6.80
C ILE A 113 -4.02 -2.24 -7.59
N MET A 114 -4.59 -2.00 -8.76
CA MET A 114 -4.49 -0.69 -9.41
C MET A 114 -5.80 0.07 -9.26
N LEU A 115 -5.70 1.34 -8.90
CA LEU A 115 -6.84 2.22 -8.66
C LEU A 115 -6.73 3.47 -9.53
N ARG A 116 -7.85 3.96 -10.08
CA ARG A 116 -7.88 5.28 -10.71
C ARG A 116 -7.59 6.37 -9.68
N VAL A 117 -6.75 7.34 -10.04
CA VAL A 117 -6.35 8.42 -9.11
C VAL A 117 -7.57 9.21 -8.61
N GLU A 118 -8.60 9.36 -9.44
CA GLU A 118 -9.87 10.02 -9.07
C GLU A 118 -10.58 9.35 -7.88
N GLU A 119 -10.41 8.04 -7.72
CA GLU A 119 -11.10 7.22 -6.71
C GLU A 119 -10.26 7.03 -5.44
N LYS A 120 -9.03 7.55 -5.43
CA LYS A 120 -8.07 7.38 -4.32
C LYS A 120 -8.66 7.77 -2.96
N SER A 121 -9.31 8.92 -2.87
CA SER A 121 -9.88 9.40 -1.59
C SER A 121 -10.96 8.45 -1.10
N ARG A 122 -11.96 8.17 -1.94
CA ARG A 122 -13.10 7.30 -1.61
C ARG A 122 -12.65 5.90 -1.18
N PHE A 123 -11.65 5.35 -1.86
CA PHE A 123 -11.08 4.05 -1.50
C PHE A 123 -10.45 4.08 -0.09
N PHE A 124 -9.62 5.09 0.22
CA PHE A 124 -8.98 5.17 1.54
C PHE A 124 -9.98 5.46 2.66
N ASP A 125 -11.01 6.27 2.40
CA ASP A 125 -12.10 6.51 3.35
C ASP A 125 -12.87 5.20 3.65
N GLY A 126 -13.20 4.43 2.61
CA GLY A 126 -13.85 3.12 2.77
C GLY A 126 -12.95 2.09 3.45
N LEU A 127 -11.66 2.11 3.16
CA LEU A 127 -10.67 1.22 3.78
C LEU A 127 -10.53 1.52 5.27
N GLN A 128 -10.49 2.79 5.66
CA GLN A 128 -10.49 3.21 7.05
C GLN A 128 -11.71 2.67 7.79
N ALA A 129 -12.91 2.87 7.23
CA ALA A 129 -14.14 2.38 7.85
C ALA A 129 -14.16 0.84 8.00
N ILE A 130 -13.65 0.08 7.03
CA ILE A 130 -13.60 -1.38 7.12
C ILE A 130 -12.58 -1.86 8.15
N MET A 131 -11.46 -1.16 8.31
CA MET A 131 -10.37 -1.56 9.19
C MET A 131 -10.53 -1.07 10.63
N GLU A 132 -11.37 -0.06 10.90
CA GLU A 132 -11.74 0.35 12.27
C GLU A 132 -12.68 -0.66 12.96
N ILE A 133 -13.37 -1.48 12.18
CA ILE A 133 -14.36 -2.47 12.65
C ILE A 133 -13.72 -3.87 12.85
N ALA A 134 -12.49 -4.07 12.39
CA ALA A 134 -11.82 -5.37 12.33
C ALA A 134 -10.98 -5.72 13.57
#